data_AF-A0A7K6QP50-F1
#
_entry.id   AF-A0A7K6QP50-F1
#
_cell.length_a   1.000
_cell.length_b   1.000
_cell.length_c   1.000
_cell.angle_alpha   90.00
_cell.angle_beta   90.00
_cell.angle_gamma   90.00
#
_symmetry.space_group_name_H-M   'P 1'
#
loop_
_entity.id
_entity.type
_entity.pdbx_description
1 polymer ?
#
loop_
_entity_poly.entity_id
_entity_poly.type
_entity_poly.pdbx_seq_one_letter_code
_entity_poly.pdbx_strand_id
1 'polypeptide(L)'
;MPGLYSLSSWEALPLKSSTVKACANGYSLSITAQLTYTNRHKEPVEGVFIYPLEESEVVAGFEAAVGSRRVTFQVQNRHRVQDCC
;
A
#
# COMPACT_ATOMS: atom_id res chain seq x y z
N MET A 1 -1.37 9.95 9.08
CA MET A 1 -1.75 8.57 9.48
C MET A 1 -1.77 7.73 8.21
N PRO A 2 -1.33 6.46 8.20
CA PRO A 2 -1.43 5.64 7.00
C PRO A 2 -2.90 5.44 6.61
N GLY A 3 -3.17 5.35 5.31
CA GLY A 3 -4.52 5.06 4.83
C GLY A 3 -4.82 5.59 3.43
N LEU A 4 -6.08 5.43 3.03
CA LEU A 4 -6.60 5.89 1.75
C LEU A 4 -7.30 7.24 1.93
N TYR A 5 -6.96 8.22 1.10
CA TYR A 5 -7.48 9.58 1.15
C TYR A 5 -8.06 9.99 -0.20
N SER A 6 -9.04 10.88 -0.18
CA SER A 6 -9.51 11.57 -1.38
C SER A 6 -8.45 12.57 -1.83
N LEU A 7 -8.00 12.52 -3.07
CA LEU A 7 -6.95 13.42 -3.57
C LEU A 7 -7.41 14.89 -3.61
N SER A 8 -8.70 15.13 -3.88
CA SER A 8 -9.24 16.49 -4.02
C SER A 8 -9.43 17.19 -2.66
N SER A 9 -9.86 16.46 -1.63
CA SER A 9 -10.19 17.01 -0.32
C SER A 9 -9.20 16.65 0.78
N TRP A 10 -8.30 15.70 0.54
CA TRP A 10 -7.42 15.10 1.55
C TRP A 10 -8.16 14.50 2.76
N GLU A 11 -9.45 14.23 2.61
CA GLU A 11 -10.25 13.56 3.62
C GLU A 11 -9.95 12.06 3.59
N ALA A 12 -9.79 11.45 4.78
CA ALA A 12 -9.59 10.02 4.89
C ALA A 12 -10.85 9.26 4.47
N LEU A 13 -10.71 8.30 3.56
CA LEU A 13 -11.80 7.38 3.25
C LEU A 13 -12.03 6.45 4.44
N PRO A 14 -13.29 6.20 4.84
CA PRO A 14 -13.60 5.31 5.93
C PRO A 14 -13.10 3.88 5.70
N LEU A 15 -12.32 3.37 6.65
CA LEU A 15 -11.94 1.95 6.71
C LEU A 15 -13.15 1.12 7.17
N LYS A 16 -13.59 0.19 6.33
CA LYS A 16 -14.71 -0.72 6.61
C LYS A 16 -14.26 -1.98 7.35
N SER A 17 -13.13 -2.55 6.95
CA SER A 17 -12.55 -3.73 7.59
C SER A 17 -11.04 -3.80 7.37
N SER A 18 -10.36 -4.45 8.31
CA SER A 18 -8.92 -4.70 8.24
C SER A 18 -8.62 -6.13 8.65
N THR A 19 -7.65 -6.75 8.00
CA THR A 19 -7.05 -8.01 8.42
C THR A 19 -5.55 -7.87 8.33
N VAL A 20 -4.86 -8.08 9.45
CA VAL A 20 -3.41 -8.02 9.52
C VAL A 20 -2.89 -9.41 9.85
N LYS A 21 -1.95 -9.88 9.04
CA LYS A 21 -1.19 -11.11 9.30
C LYS A 21 0.26 -10.72 9.50
N ALA A 22 0.90 -11.32 10.49
CA ALA A 22 2.31 -11.12 10.77
C ALA A 22 3.00 -12.48 10.92
N CYS A 23 4.21 -12.58 10.39
CA CYS A 23 5.07 -13.76 10.51
C CYS A 23 6.47 -13.31 10.92
N ALA A 24 6.98 -13.86 12.01
CA ALA A 24 8.35 -13.62 12.46
C ALA A 24 9.23 -14.81 12.08
N ASN A 25 10.41 -14.54 11.51
CA ASN A 25 11.42 -15.53 11.19
C ASN A 25 12.81 -14.99 11.55
N GLY A 26 13.39 -15.50 12.64
CA GLY A 26 14.62 -14.95 13.21
C GLY A 26 14.45 -13.47 13.55
N TYR A 27 15.30 -12.61 12.98
CA TYR A 27 15.27 -11.15 13.16
C TYR A 27 14.39 -10.41 12.15
N SER A 28 13.67 -11.12 11.29
CA SER A 28 12.81 -10.53 10.27
C SER A 28 11.34 -10.66 10.64
N LEU A 29 10.59 -9.57 10.45
CA LEU A 29 9.13 -9.53 10.60
C LEU A 29 8.51 -9.24 9.22
N SER A 30 7.64 -10.13 8.78
CA SER A 30 6.81 -9.93 7.58
C SER A 30 5.40 -9.57 7.99
N ILE A 31 4.87 -8.46 7.48
CA ILE A 31 3.51 -7.98 7.75
C ILE A 31 2.74 -7.95 6.43
N THR A 32 1.51 -8.44 6.44
CA THR A 32 0.55 -8.30 5.35
C THR A 32 -0.73 -7.69 5.90
N ALA A 33 -1.07 -6.49 5.45
CA ALA A 33 -2.30 -5.78 5.81
C ALA A 33 -3.27 -5.76 4.62
N GLN A 34 -4.47 -6.30 4.82
CA GLN A 34 -5.59 -6.18 3.90
C GLN A 34 -6.57 -5.14 4.45
N LEU A 35 -6.70 -4.01 3.75
CA LEU A 35 -7.47 -2.86 4.19
C LEU A 35 -8.62 -2.63 3.19
N THR A 36 -9.87 -2.69 3.66
CA THR A 36 -11.05 -2.44 2.83
C THR A 36 -11.64 -1.08 3.15
N TYR A 37 -11.64 -0.17 2.19
CA TYR A 37 -12.19 1.18 2.33
C TYR A 37 -13.56 1.29 1.66
N THR A 38 -14.35 2.29 2.05
CA THR A 38 -15.64 2.60 1.41
C THR A 38 -15.70 4.06 0.99
N ASN A 39 -16.00 4.31 -0.28
CA ASN A 39 -16.38 5.64 -0.75
C ASN A 39 -17.80 5.96 -0.28
N ARG A 40 -17.97 6.96 0.58
CA ARG A 40 -19.29 7.45 1.03
C ARG A 40 -19.83 8.61 0.18
N HIS A 41 -19.01 9.16 -0.72
CA HIS A 41 -19.43 10.20 -1.63
C HIS A 41 -20.36 9.60 -2.70
N LYS A 42 -21.27 10.42 -3.22
CA LYS A 42 -22.18 10.01 -4.30
C LYS A 42 -21.43 9.75 -5.60
N GLU A 43 -20.38 10.53 -5.83
CA GLU A 43 -19.54 10.47 -7.03
C GLU A 43 -18.29 9.62 -6.81
N PRO A 44 -17.70 9.06 -7.88
CA PRO A 44 -16.36 8.47 -7.83
C PRO A 44 -15.33 9.49 -7.29
N VAL A 45 -14.41 9.00 -6.46
CA VAL A 45 -13.31 9.81 -5.94
C VAL A 45 -11.98 9.26 -6.43
N GLU A 46 -11.03 10.15 -6.70
CA GLU A 46 -9.65 9.79 -6.90
C GLU A 46 -8.99 9.56 -5.54
N GLY A 47 -8.41 8.37 -5.36
CA GLY A 47 -7.86 7.93 -4.07
C GLY A 47 -6.33 7.91 -4.08
N VAL A 48 -5.71 8.42 -3.01
CA VAL A 48 -4.28 8.28 -2.73
C VAL A 48 -4.06 7.44 -1.48
N PHE A 49 -3.30 6.36 -1.61
CA PHE A 49 -2.92 5.53 -0.47
C PHE A 49 -1.54 5.95 0.05
N ILE A 50 -1.45 6.22 1.35
CA ILE A 50 -0.23 6.68 2.01
C ILE A 50 0.18 5.62 3.03
N TYR A 51 1.41 5.14 2.91
CA TYR A 51 2.08 4.29 3.89
C TYR A 51 3.45 4.90 4.21
N PRO A 52 3.70 5.35 5.44
CA PRO A 52 5.03 5.82 5.84
C PRO A 52 5.96 4.60 5.95
N LEU A 53 7.06 4.64 5.22
CA LEU A 53 8.08 3.58 5.25
C LEU A 53 9.21 4.02 6.19
N GLU A 54 9.49 3.21 7.21
CA GLU A 54 10.62 3.41 8.11
C GLU A 54 11.92 2.91 7.47
N GLU A 55 13.08 3.38 7.96
CA GLU A 55 14.40 3.06 7.39
C GLU A 55 14.72 1.54 7.40
N SER A 56 14.19 0.82 8.40
CA SER A 56 14.37 -0.63 8.55
C SER A 56 13.27 -1.47 7.87
N GLU A 57 12.35 -0.84 7.15
CA GLU A 57 11.23 -1.49 6.49
C GLU A 57 11.38 -1.51 4.96
N VAL A 58 10.76 -2.51 4.32
CA VAL A 58 10.65 -2.59 2.87
C VAL A 58 9.26 -3.05 2.48
N VAL A 59 8.67 -2.42 1.45
CA VAL A 59 7.42 -2.89 0.86
C VAL A 59 7.75 -3.98 -0.16
N ALA A 60 7.53 -5.24 0.22
CA ALA A 60 7.76 -6.39 -0.66
C ALA A 60 6.65 -6.60 -1.71
N GLY A 61 5.46 -6.03 -1.49
CA GLY A 61 4.35 -6.12 -2.43
C GLY A 61 3.19 -5.20 -2.06
N PHE A 62 2.41 -4.84 -3.07
CA PHE A 62 1.21 -4.02 -2.93
C PHE A 62 0.19 -4.39 -4.00
N GLU A 63 -1.07 -4.35 -3.60
CA GLU A 63 -2.19 -4.56 -4.50
C GLU A 63 -3.33 -3.64 -4.10
N ALA A 64 -3.92 -2.97 -5.09
CA ALA A 64 -5.14 -2.20 -4.95
C ALA A 64 -6.23 -2.80 -5.85
N ALA A 65 -7.43 -3.00 -5.28
CA ALA A 65 -8.56 -3.55 -6.01
C ALA A 65 -9.81 -2.68 -5.83
N VAL A 66 -10.51 -2.40 -6.94
CA VAL A 66 -11.79 -1.68 -6.96
C VAL A 66 -12.73 -2.38 -7.94
N GLY A 67 -13.80 -2.99 -7.42
CA GLY A 67 -14.70 -3.82 -8.21
C GLY A 67 -13.93 -4.99 -8.85
N SER A 68 -13.99 -5.11 -10.19
CA SER A 68 -13.24 -6.12 -10.94
C SER A 68 -11.82 -5.70 -11.31
N ARG A 69 -11.44 -4.43 -11.09
CA ARG A 69 -10.12 -3.90 -11.46
C ARG A 69 -9.12 -4.16 -10.34
N ARG A 70 -7.94 -4.66 -10.69
CA ARG A 70 -6.82 -4.88 -9.78
C ARG A 70 -5.57 -4.23 -10.37
N VAL A 71 -4.80 -3.56 -9.53
CA VAL A 71 -3.51 -2.95 -9.88
C VAL A 71 -2.49 -3.43 -8.86
N THR A 72 -1.34 -3.85 -9.36
CA THR A 72 -0.18 -4.24 -8.55
C THR A 72 1.07 -3.61 -9.14
N PHE A 73 2.11 -3.44 -8.34
CA PHE A 73 3.43 -3.09 -8.86
C PHE A 73 4.36 -4.27 -8.78
N GLN A 74 5.29 -4.35 -9.73
CA GLN A 74 6.44 -5.22 -9.62
C GLN A 74 7.64 -4.40 -9.14
N VAL A 75 8.17 -4.75 -7.98
CA VAL A 75 9.48 -4.25 -7.57
C VAL A 75 10.51 -4.91 -8.48
N GLN A 76 11.20 -4.10 -9.27
CA GLN A 76 12.33 -4.57 -10.05
C GLN A 76 13.63 -4.24 -9.33
N ASN A 77 14.54 -5.21 -9.29
CA ASN A 77 15.89 -4.96 -8.81
C ASN A 77 16.56 -3.92 -9.69
N ARG A 78 17.13 -2.89 -9.07
CA ARG A 78 18.10 -2.03 -9.75
C ARG A 78 19.21 -2.94 -10.27
N HIS A 79 19.36 -2.98 -11.58
CA HIS A 79 20.51 -3.67 -12.18
C HIS A 79 21.77 -2.98 -11.65
N ARG A 80 22.79 -3.75 -11.30
CA ARG A 80 24.10 -3.17 -10.94
C ARG A 80 24.51 -2.27 -12.10
N VAL A 81 24.61 -0.97 -11.85
CA VAL A 81 25.40 -0.10 -12.71
C VAL A 81 26.78 -0.73 -12.70
N GLN A 82 27.24 -1.23 -13.85
CA GLN A 82 28.65 -1.61 -13.96
C GLN A 82 29.44 -0.37 -13.61
N ASP A 83 30.24 -0.44 -12.55
CA ASP A 83 31.25 0.57 -12.28
C ASP A 83 32.08 0.71 -13.58
N CYS A 84 31.97 1.85 -14.25
CA CYS A 84 32.86 2.19 -15.36
C CYS A 84 34.28 2.15 -14.81
N CYS A 85 35.06 1.18 -15.27
CA CYS A 85 36.51 1.16 -15.12
C CYS A 85 37.15 2.11 -16.14
#